data_AF-A0A7C1JZM9-F1
#
_entry.id   AF-A0A7C1JZM9-F1
#
_cell.length_a   1.000
_cell.length_b   1.000
_cell.length_c   1.000
_cell.angle_alpha   90.00
_cell.angle_beta   90.00
_cell.angle_gamma   90.00
#
_symmetry.space_group_name_H-M   'P 1'
#
loop_
_entity.id
_entity.type
_entity.pdbx_description
1 polymer ?
#
loop_
_entity_poly.entity_id
_entity_poly.type
_entity_poly.pdbx_seq_one_letter_code
_entity_poly.pdbx_strand_id
1 'polypeptide(L)' 'MQRSTSTNPLDYEILIRRYDMGNRYASYCPQLGEMIKGTSHQEVEEAMKQRILQHIEELKRTAANPSSSEA' A
#
# COMPACT_ATOMS: atom_id res chain seq x y z
N MET A 1 10.29 8.00 7.62
CA MET A 1 9.29 6.95 7.92
C MET A 1 9.71 5.71 7.17
N GLN A 2 9.84 4.57 7.85
CA GLN A 2 10.36 3.34 7.27
C GLN A 2 9.16 2.52 6.75
N ARG A 3 9.12 2.24 5.44
CA ARG A 3 8.03 1.44 4.85
C ARG A 3 8.23 -0.02 5.25
N SER A 4 7.15 -0.73 5.56
CA SER A 4 7.23 -2.16 5.86
C SER A 4 7.87 -2.93 4.72
N THR A 5 8.76 -3.87 5.03
CA THR A 5 9.40 -4.76 4.07
C THR A 5 8.75 -6.15 4.04
N SER A 6 7.58 -6.30 4.66
CA SER A 6 6.87 -7.56 4.70
C SER A 6 6.35 -7.91 3.31
N THR A 7 6.59 -9.14 2.84
CA THR A 7 6.07 -9.61 1.55
C THR A 7 4.71 -10.31 1.69
N ASN A 8 4.13 -10.32 2.89
CA ASN A 8 2.84 -10.93 3.15
C ASN A 8 1.75 -9.85 3.07
N PRO A 9 0.76 -9.95 2.16
CA PRO A 9 -0.31 -8.95 2.05
C PRO A 9 -1.19 -8.85 3.31
N LEU A 10 -1.27 -9.91 4.12
CA LEU A 10 -2.04 -9.89 5.37
C LEU A 10 -1.38 -9.07 6.49
N ASP A 11 -0.10 -8.74 6.32
CA ASP A 11 0.65 -7.89 7.25
C ASP A 11 0.29 -6.42 7.10
N TYR A 12 -0.42 -6.05 6.02
CA TYR A 12 -0.78 -4.68 5.69
C TYR A 12 -2.22 -4.39 6.10
N GLU A 13 -2.40 -3.28 6.81
CA GLU A 13 -3.70 -2.79 7.23
C GLU A 13 -4.21 -1.71 6.28
N ILE A 14 -5.51 -1.78 5.96
CA ILE A 14 -6.19 -0.81 5.11
C ILE A 14 -7.25 -0.11 5.97
N LEU A 15 -6.94 1.12 6.40
CA LEU A 15 -7.85 1.93 7.20
C LEU A 15 -8.67 2.82 6.29
N ILE A 16 -9.97 2.53 6.16
CA ILE A 16 -10.88 3.32 5.32
C ILE A 16 -11.71 4.23 6.21
N ARG A 17 -11.70 5.53 5.90
CA ARG A 17 -12.55 6.53 6.54
C ARG A 17 -13.34 7.31 5.51
N ARG A 18 -14.59 7.61 5.84
CA ARG A 18 -15.37 8.65 5.18
C ARG A 18 -15.06 9.98 5.88
N TYR A 19 -14.68 11.00 5.12
CA TYR A 19 -14.23 12.27 5.70
C TYR A 19 -15.11 13.47 5.34
N ASP A 20 -16.16 13.28 4.55
CA ASP A 20 -17.06 14.34 4.12
C ASP A 20 -18.52 13.86 4.10
N MET A 21 -19.46 14.80 4.14
CA MET A 21 -20.87 14.51 3.89
C MET A 21 -21.14 14.11 2.43
N GLY A 22 -20.28 14.53 1.48
CA GLY A 22 -20.23 13.96 0.14
C GLY A 22 -19.69 12.52 0.15
N ASN A 23 -19.98 11.77 -0.91
CA ASN A 23 -19.41 10.42 -1.11
C ASN A 23 -17.90 10.54 -1.35
N ARG A 24 -17.13 10.80 -0.29
CA ARG A 24 -15.68 10.93 -0.33
C ARG A 24 -15.09 10.03 0.75
N TYR A 25 -14.26 9.10 0.29
CA TYR A 25 -13.59 8.11 1.11
C TYR A 25 -12.08 8.31 1.00
N ALA A 26 -11.37 7.94 2.06
CA ALA A 26 -9.93 7.88 2.06
C ALA A 26 -9.49 6.56 2.68
N SER A 27 -8.61 5.83 2.00
CA SER A 27 -7.90 4.69 2.55
C SER A 27 -6.50 5.13 2.97
N TYR A 28 -6.04 4.64 4.11
CA TYR A 28 -4.71 4.89 4.63
C TYR A 28 -4.05 3.58 5.06
N CYS A 29 -2.80 3.39 4.66
CA CYS A 29 -2.01 2.25 5.06
C CYS A 29 -0.82 2.74 5.92
N PRO A 30 -0.81 2.50 7.24
CA PRO A 30 0.25 2.98 8.12
C PRO A 30 1.60 2.33 7.82
N GLN A 31 1.61 1.06 7.37
CA GLN A 31 2.79 0.33 6.95
C GLN A 31 3.52 0.98 5.76
N LEU A 32 2.76 1.52 4.81
CA LEU A 32 3.30 2.19 3.62
C LEU A 32 3.47 3.70 3.85
N GLY A 33 2.74 4.27 4.81
CA GLY A 33 2.61 5.72 4.98
C GLY A 33 1.87 6.38 3.81
N GLU A 34 1.07 5.62 3.07
CA GLU A 34 0.34 6.10 1.89
C GLU A 34 -1.15 6.32 2.17
N MET A 35 -1.71 7.38 1.59
CA MET A 35 -3.13 7.71 1.66
C MET A 35 -3.70 7.85 0.25
N ILE A 36 -4.77 7.11 -0.04
CA ILE A 36 -5.51 7.19 -1.30
C ILE A 36 -6.88 7.79 -1.00
N LYS A 37 -7.29 8.77 -1.79
CA LYS A 37 -8.60 9.41 -1.70
C LYS A 37 -9.42 9.03 -2.92
N GLY A 38 -10.72 8.84 -2.72
CA GLY A 38 -11.65 8.46 -3.77
C GLY A 38 -13.08 8.83 -3.41
N THR A 39 -14.00 8.39 -4.26
CA THR A 39 -15.42 8.75 -4.14
C THR A 39 -16.28 7.59 -3.61
N SER A 40 -15.76 6.38 -3.62
CA SER A 40 -16.46 5.19 -3.13
C SER A 40 -15.57 4.35 -2.23
N HIS A 41 -16.19 3.64 -1.29
CA HIS A 41 -15.49 2.72 -0.38
C HIS A 41 -14.70 1.68 -1.18
N GLN A 42 -15.36 1.01 -2.12
CA GLN A 42 -14.75 -0.05 -2.93
C GLN A 42 -13.54 0.46 -3.74
N GLU A 43 -13.66 1.62 -4.38
CA GLU A 43 -12.58 2.25 -5.15
C GLU A 43 -11.32 2.47 -4.31
N VAL A 44 -11.45 3.06 -3.12
CA VAL A 44 -10.29 3.33 -2.26
C VAL A 44 -9.72 2.06 -1.63
N GLU A 45 -10.55 1.04 -1.39
CA GLU A 45 -10.11 -0.26 -0.91
C GLU A 45 -9.28 -0.99 -1.97
N GLU A 46 -9.83 -1.13 -3.18
CA GLU A 46 -9.16 -1.82 -4.28
C GLU A 46 -7.86 -1.10 -4.66
N ALA A 47 -7.87 0.23 -4.73
CA ALA A 47 -6.67 1.01 -5.01
C ALA A 47 -5.56 0.76 -3.96
N MET A 48 -5.91 0.68 -2.67
CA MET A 48 -4.93 0.41 -1.61
C MET A 48 -4.42 -1.03 -1.67
N LYS A 49 -5.31 -2.01 -1.92
CA LYS A 49 -4.90 -3.42 -2.14
C LYS A 49 -3.91 -3.53 -3.30
N GLN A 50 -4.20 -2.88 -4.43
CA GLN A 50 -3.31 -2.87 -5.59
C GLN A 50 -1.95 -2.22 -5.28
N ARG A 51 -1.92 -1.17 -4.45
CA ARG A 51 -0.66 -0.54 -4.01
C ARG A 51 0.17 -1.44 -3.12
N ILE A 52 -0.46 -2.12 -2.18
CA ILE A 52 0.22 -3.12 -1.32
C ILE A 52 0.82 -4.24 -2.16
N LEU A 53 0.05 -4.77 -3.13
CA LEU A 53 0.54 -5.83 -4.01
C LEU A 53 1.74 -5.37 -4.85
N GLN A 54 1.66 -4.17 -5.45
CA GLN A 54 2.78 -3.58 -6.19
C GLN A 54 4.03 -3.45 -5.33
N HIS A 55 3.89 -2.91 -4.11
CA HIS A 55 5.02 -2.77 -3.18
C HIS A 55 5.63 -4.14 -2.81
N ILE A 56 4.80 -5.16 -2.57
CA ILE A 56 5.27 -6.53 -2.32
C ILE A 56 6.01 -7.11 -3.53
N GLU A 57 5.53 -6.87 -4.74
CA GLU A 57 6.21 -7.30 -5.97
C GLU A 57 7.56 -6.59 -6.15
N GLU A 58 7.63 -5.29 -5.85
CA GLU A 58 8.88 -4.53 -5.85
C GLU A 58 9.86 -5.09 -4.81
N LEU A 59 9.41 -5.35 -3.58
CA LEU A 59 10.23 -5.98 -2.54
C LEU A 59 10.76 -7.35 -2.98
N LYS A 60 9.90 -8.19 -3.56
CA LYS A 60 10.30 -9.50 -4.09
C LYS A 60 11.32 -9.36 -5.21
N ARG A 61 11.16 -8.38 -6.10
CA ARG A 61 12.11 -8.10 -7.19
C ARG A 61 13.45 -7.62 -6.65
N THR A 62 13.46 -6.72 -5.66
CA THR A 62 14.68 -6.25 -5.01
C THR A 62 15.37 -7.38 -4.24
N ALA A 63 14.62 -8.25 -3.55
CA ALA A 63 15.17 -9.41 -2.87
C ALA A 63 15.71 -10.48 -3.84
N ALA A 64 15.08 -10.66 -5.00
CA ALA A 64 15.47 -11.64 -6.01
C ALA A 64 16.63 -11.19 -6.90
N ASN A 65 16.94 -9.88 -6.94
CA ASN A 65 18.11 -9.33 -7.62
C ASN A 65 19.15 -8.82 -6.61
N PRO A 66 19.95 -9.69 -5.98
CA PRO A 66 21.22 -9.27 -5.40
C PRO A 66 22.22 -9.01 -6.54
N SER A 67 21.96 -8.02 -7.40
CA SER A 67 22.87 -7.66 -8.48
C SER A 67 24.00 -6.79 -7.91
N SER A 68 25.03 -7.50 -7.46
CA SER A 68 26.44 -7.12 -7.41
C SER A 68 26.79 -5.63 -7.46
N SER A 69 27.17 -5.09 -6.30
CA SER A 69 28.08 -3.94 -6.26
C SER A 69 28.99 -4.05 -5.04
N GLU A 70 29.92 -5.00 -5.12
CA GLU A 70 31.21 -4.95 -4.45
C GLU A 70 32.25 -5.29 -5.53
N ALA A 71 32.91 -4.26 -6.05
CA ALA A 71 34.11 -4.35 -6.89
C ALA A 71 35.03 -3.20 -6.49
#